data_AF-A0A0K6G847-F1
#
_entry.id   AF-A0A0K6G847-F1
#
_cell.length_a   1.000
_cell.length_b   1.000
_cell.length_c   1.000
_cell.angle_alpha   90.00
_cell.angle_beta   90.00
_cell.angle_gamma   90.00
#
_symmetry.space_group_name_H-M   'P 1'
#
loop_
_entity.id
_entity.type
_entity.pdbx_description
1 polymer ?
#
loop_
_entity_poly.entity_id
_entity_poly.type
_entity_poly.pdbx_seq_one_letter_code
_entity_poly.pdbx_strand_id
1 'polypeptide(L)'
;MTTIPIFRPSQDALPDKYIVRLKDDADRGKHLMWLQQQNPDCDDGSYKCEIIYEYQATNGYGAKLAGPVLVALTKCEDVKAISQDRQVRWW
;
A
#
# COMPACT_ATOMS: atom_id res chain seq x y z
N MET A 1 7.78 10.62 -14.72
CA MET A 1 7.34 9.93 -13.49
C MET A 1 7.32 8.44 -13.78
N THR A 2 8.07 7.65 -13.00
CA THR A 2 8.15 6.20 -13.18
C THR A 2 7.02 5.55 -12.39
N THR A 3 6.16 4.78 -13.06
CA THR A 3 5.11 4.03 -12.37
C THR A 3 5.73 2.83 -11.67
N ILE A 4 5.50 2.70 -10.36
CA ILE A 4 5.92 1.56 -9.56
C ILE A 4 5.02 0.36 -9.89
N PRO A 5 5.57 -0.77 -10.37
CA PRO A 5 4.76 -1.95 -10.64
C PRO A 5 4.23 -2.56 -9.34
N ILE A 6 3.02 -3.10 -9.39
CA ILE A 6 2.42 -3.86 -8.29
C ILE A 6 2.82 -5.32 -8.46
N PHE A 7 3.65 -5.84 -7.57
CA PHE A 7 3.98 -7.25 -7.56
C PHE A 7 2.80 -8.06 -7.04
N ARG A 8 2.28 -9.00 -7.84
CA ARG A 8 1.18 -9.88 -7.43
C ARG A 8 1.69 -11.33 -7.37
N PRO A 9 1.54 -12.03 -6.24
CA PRO A 9 1.93 -13.43 -6.15
C PRO A 9 0.98 -14.29 -6.99
N SER A 10 1.52 -15.34 -7.63
CA SER A 10 0.76 -16.25 -8.48
C SER A 10 -0.20 -17.16 -7.70
N GLN A 11 0.04 -17.35 -6.40
CA GLN A 11 -0.72 -18.21 -5.50
C GLN A 11 -0.88 -17.53 -4.14
N ASP A 12 -1.95 -17.90 -3.42
CA ASP A 12 -2.25 -17.45 -2.05
C ASP A 12 -2.36 -15.91 -1.89
N ALA A 13 -2.60 -15.19 -2.98
CA ALA A 13 -2.78 -13.74 -2.96
C ALA A 13 -4.00 -13.36 -2.12
N LEU A 14 -3.79 -12.45 -1.16
CA LEU A 14 -4.89 -11.90 -0.37
C LEU A 14 -5.50 -10.73 -1.16
N PRO A 15 -6.79 -10.78 -1.53
CA PRO A 15 -7.42 -9.69 -2.26
C PRO A 15 -7.39 -8.41 -1.43
N ASP A 16 -7.15 -7.30 -2.13
CA ASP A 16 -7.09 -5.94 -1.59
C ASP A 16 -6.05 -5.68 -0.49
N LYS A 17 -5.27 -6.68 -0.05
CA LYS A 17 -4.20 -6.50 0.93
C LYS A 17 -2.86 -6.32 0.23
N TYR A 18 -2.16 -5.26 0.62
CA TYR A 18 -0.88 -4.92 0.04
C TYR A 18 0.11 -4.52 1.12
N ILE A 19 1.38 -4.84 0.86
CA ILE A 19 2.54 -4.35 1.59
C ILE A 19 3.15 -3.25 0.73
N VAL A 20 3.18 -2.03 1.27
CA VAL A 20 3.83 -0.88 0.67
C VAL A 20 5.15 -0.64 1.40
N ARG A 21 6.23 -0.58 0.63
CA ARG A 21 7.55 -0.20 1.12
C ARG A 21 7.90 1.18 0.60
N LEU A 22 8.27 2.07 1.50
CA LEU A 22 8.74 3.40 1.17
C LEU A 22 10.24 3.37 0.91
N LYS A 23 10.76 4.44 0.33
CA LYS A 23 12.20 4.67 0.22
C LYS A 23 12.80 4.87 1.62
N ASP A 24 14.09 4.61 1.74
CA ASP A 24 14.77 4.61 3.04
C ASP A 24 14.85 6.04 3.64
N ASP A 25 14.82 7.06 2.77
CA ASP A 25 14.82 8.49 3.10
C ASP A 25 13.42 9.11 3.20
N ALA A 26 12.36 8.37 2.86
CA ALA A 26 10.99 8.89 2.88
C ALA A 26 10.44 9.01 4.32
N ASP A 27 9.76 10.12 4.59
CA ASP A 27 9.08 10.36 5.86
C ASP A 27 7.74 9.62 5.89
N ARG A 28 7.68 8.51 6.64
CA ARG A 28 6.47 7.69 6.75
C ARG A 28 5.28 8.47 7.31
N GLY A 29 5.50 9.37 8.25
CA GLY A 29 4.42 10.15 8.86
C GLY A 29 3.75 11.05 7.83
N LYS A 30 4.55 11.79 7.06
CA LYS A 30 4.07 12.63 5.96
C LYS A 30 3.41 11.81 4.87
N HIS A 31 3.98 10.66 4.51
CA HIS A 31 3.39 9.74 3.53
C HIS A 31 2.00 9.28 3.96
N LEU A 32 1.84 8.85 5.21
CA LEU A 32 0.55 8.37 5.72
C LEU A 32 -0.49 9.51 5.81
N MET A 33 -0.08 10.72 6.17
CA MET A 33 -0.96 11.90 6.13
C MET A 33 -1.40 12.23 4.70
N TRP A 34 -0.48 12.20 3.73
CA TRP A 34 -0.80 12.37 2.31
C TRP A 34 -1.77 11.27 1.84
N LEU A 35 -1.54 10.03 2.23
CA LEU A 35 -2.36 8.89 1.83
C LEU A 35 -3.80 9.01 2.37
N GLN A 36 -3.97 9.51 3.60
CA GLN A 36 -5.30 9.81 4.16
C GLN A 36 -6.05 10.85 3.32
N GLN A 37 -5.36 11.85 2.78
CA GLN A 37 -5.97 12.85 1.89
C GLN A 37 -6.39 12.27 0.53
N GLN A 38 -5.78 11.16 0.09
CA GLN A 38 -6.19 10.46 -1.13
C GLN A 38 -7.44 9.61 -0.95
N ASN A 39 -7.96 9.48 0.26
CA ASN A 39 -9.18 8.74 0.57
C ASN A 39 -10.32 9.74 0.83
N PRO A 40 -10.96 10.31 -0.21
CA PRO A 40 -12.13 11.14 -0.01
C PRO A 40 -13.22 10.29 0.65
N ASP A 41 -13.82 10.82 1.72
CA ASP A 41 -15.00 10.26 2.41
C ASP A 41 -15.93 9.55 1.41
N CYS A 42 -15.87 8.22 1.40
CA CYS A 42 -16.75 7.44 0.56
C CYS A 42 -17.46 6.40 1.42
N ASP A 43 -18.63 6.83 1.89
CA ASP A 43 -19.68 6.03 2.53
C ASP A 43 -20.03 4.74 1.75
N ASP A 44 -19.61 4.62 0.48
CA ASP A 44 -19.92 3.50 -0.42
C ASP A 44 -18.82 2.41 -0.45
N GLY A 45 -17.74 2.54 0.33
CA GLY A 45 -16.72 1.50 0.48
C GLY A 45 -15.89 1.16 -0.78
N SER A 46 -16.00 1.98 -1.82
CA SER A 46 -15.28 1.85 -3.10
C SER A 46 -13.85 2.42 -3.06
N TYR A 47 -13.57 3.26 -2.06
CA TYR A 47 -12.25 3.80 -1.74
C TYR A 47 -11.86 3.24 -0.39
N LYS A 48 -10.93 2.28 -0.39
CA LYS A 48 -10.43 1.66 0.83
C LYS A 48 -8.96 1.96 0.95
N CYS A 49 -8.62 2.72 1.99
CA CYS A 49 -7.29 2.82 2.53
C CYS A 49 -7.36 2.54 4.03
N GLU A 50 -7.12 1.29 4.41
CA GLU A 50 -7.10 0.88 5.81
C GLU A 50 -5.68 0.39 6.14
N ILE A 51 -4.94 1.14 6.96
CA ILE A 51 -3.64 0.69 7.43
C ILE A 51 -3.86 -0.42 8.45
N ILE A 52 -3.38 -1.62 8.15
CA ILE A 52 -3.49 -2.80 9.03
C ILE A 52 -2.30 -2.87 9.98
N TYR A 53 -1.10 -2.54 9.49
CA TYR A 53 0.13 -2.70 10.25
C TYR A 53 1.25 -1.79 9.74
N GLU A 54 2.08 -1.25 10.64
CA GLU A 54 3.27 -0.48 10.29
C GLU A 54 4.55 -1.30 10.51
N TYR A 55 5.34 -1.47 9.45
CA TYR A 55 6.63 -2.15 9.49
C TYR A 55 7.75 -1.15 9.79
N GLN A 56 8.12 -1.02 11.07
CA GLN A 56 9.19 -0.11 11.48
C GLN A 56 10.55 -0.49 10.88
N ALA A 57 10.84 -1.78 10.76
CA ALA A 57 12.15 -2.27 10.29
C ALA A 57 12.43 -2.01 8.80
N THR A 58 11.39 -1.82 7.97
CA THR A 58 11.53 -1.73 6.50
C THR A 58 10.91 -0.47 5.91
N ASN A 59 10.73 0.57 6.73
CA ASN A 59 10.03 1.82 6.41
C ASN A 59 8.79 1.58 5.52
N GLY A 60 7.84 0.78 6.02
CA GLY A 60 6.70 0.35 5.22
C GLY A 60 5.46 0.07 6.05
N TYR A 61 4.40 -0.36 5.40
CA TYR A 61 3.14 -0.71 6.04
C TYR A 61 2.35 -1.74 5.23
N GLY A 62 1.50 -2.49 5.91
CA GLY A 62 0.45 -3.31 5.33
C GLY A 62 -0.87 -2.54 5.34
N ALA A 63 -1.59 -2.55 4.23
CA ALA A 63 -2.87 -1.87 4.11
C ALA A 63 -3.86 -2.63 3.23
N LYS A 64 -5.16 -2.43 3.48
CA LYS A 64 -6.17 -2.70 2.48
C LYS A 64 -6.26 -1.51 1.54
N LEU A 65 -6.01 -1.74 0.26
CA LEU A 65 -5.99 -0.72 -0.78
C LEU A 65 -6.93 -1.12 -1.91
N ALA A 66 -7.79 -0.20 -2.32
CA ALA A 66 -8.67 -0.39 -3.47
C ALA A 66 -8.74 0.86 -4.35
N GLY A 67 -9.10 0.64 -5.61
CA GLY A 67 -9.49 1.71 -6.52
C GLY A 67 -8.40 2.79 -6.75
N PRO A 68 -8.79 4.07 -6.79
CA PRO A 68 -7.88 5.17 -7.13
C PRO A 68 -6.71 5.36 -6.15
N VAL A 69 -6.86 4.97 -4.88
CA VAL A 69 -5.77 5.05 -3.89
C VAL A 69 -4.59 4.18 -4.30
N LEU A 70 -4.86 2.95 -4.75
CA LEU A 70 -3.81 2.03 -5.21
C LEU A 70 -3.09 2.60 -6.45
N VAL A 71 -3.83 3.23 -7.36
CA VAL A 71 -3.24 3.90 -8.54
C VAL A 71 -2.39 5.11 -8.15
N ALA A 72 -2.83 5.92 -7.19
CA ALA A 72 -2.07 7.05 -6.68
C ALA A 72 -0.73 6.58 -6.07
N LEU A 73 -0.74 5.50 -5.30
CA LEU A 73 0.47 4.92 -4.71
C LEU A 73 1.50 4.48 -5.76
N THR A 74 1.06 3.93 -6.90
CA THR A 74 2.00 3.56 -7.98
C THR A 74 2.73 4.75 -8.59
N LYS A 75 2.26 5.98 -8.36
CA LYS A 75 2.84 7.22 -8.89
C LYS A 75 3.52 8.06 -7.80
N CYS A 76 3.43 7.65 -6.54
CA CYS A 76 3.97 8.38 -5.40
C CYS A 76 5.49 8.23 -5.36
N GLU A 77 6.21 9.34 -5.24
CA GLU A 77 7.67 9.34 -5.27
C GLU A 77 8.29 8.70 -4.02
N ASP A 78 7.58 8.70 -2.90
CA ASP A 78 8.03 8.10 -1.64
C ASP A 78 8.00 6.57 -1.68
N VAL A 79 7.24 5.98 -2.61
CA VAL A 79 7.04 4.54 -2.70
C VAL A 79 8.20 3.89 -3.45
N LYS A 80 8.82 2.90 -2.79
CA LYS A 80 9.89 2.06 -3.34
C LYS A 80 9.34 0.81 -4.00
N ALA A 81 8.35 0.18 -3.37
CA ALA A 81 7.72 -1.03 -3.90
C ALA A 81 6.30 -1.23 -3.36
N ILE A 82 5.45 -1.85 -4.18
CA ILE A 82 4.11 -2.30 -3.80
C ILE A 82 4.03 -3.79 -4.10
N SER A 83 3.62 -4.58 -3.12
CA SER A 83 3.43 -6.02 -3.27
C SER A 83 2.09 -6.43 -2.70
N GLN A 84 1.29 -7.16 -3.44
CA GLN A 84 0.09 -7.78 -2.90
C GLN A 84 0.51 -8.81 -1.85
N ASP A 85 -0.16 -8.76 -0.71
CA ASP A 85 0.09 -9.66 0.40
C ASP A 85 -0.33 -11.09 0.04
N ARG A 86 0.24 -12.06 0.73
CA ARG A 86 -0.07 -13.47 0.54
C ARG A 86 -0.23 -14.19 1.86
N GLN A 87 -1.06 -15.21 1.87
CA GLN A 87 -1.12 -16.12 3.00
C GLN A 87 0.21 -16.88 3.10
N VAL A 88 0.92 -16.72 4.23
CA VAL A 88 2.11 -17.52 4.51
C VAL A 88 1.63 -18.91 4.93
N ARG A 89 1.96 -19.93 4.13
CA ARG A 89 1.78 -21.31 4.52
C ARG A 89 3.05 -21.79 5.19
N TRP A 90 2.97 -21.99 6.51
CA TRP A 90 4.01 -22.65 7.29
C TRP A 90 3.73 -24.15 7.22
N TRP A 91 4.40 -24.86 6.33
CA TRP A 91 4.35 -26.32 6.21
C TRP A 91 5.73 -26.88 5.90
#